data_AF-A0A1H4BMX2-F1
#
_entry.id   AF-A0A1H4BMX2-F1
#
_cell.length_a   1.000
_cell.length_b   1.000
_cell.length_c   1.000
_cell.angle_alpha   90.00
_cell.angle_beta   90.00
_cell.angle_gamma   90.00
#
_symmetry.space_group_name_H-M   'P 1'
#
loop_
_entity.id
_entity.type
_entity.pdbx_description
1 polymer ?
#
loop_
_entity_poly.entity_id
_entity_poly.type
_entity_poly.pdbx_seq_one_letter_code
_entity_poly.pdbx_strand_id
1 'polypeptide(L)' 'MVKSKTSFTPPDLTSVTVYFTILGLRPMYAEAFYLYYTSHNWMLENKAPVKNWKVLAYNWVASFSKGKPLNKKSIHC' A
#
# COMPACT_ATOMS: atom_id res chain seq x y z
N MET A 1 -7.46 -2.03 30.31
CA MET A 1 -6.97 -1.37 29.08
C MET A 1 -7.61 -2.03 27.87
N VAL A 2 -8.56 -1.37 27.21
CA VAL A 2 -9.20 -1.89 25.99
C VAL A 2 -8.21 -1.70 24.83
N LYS A 3 -7.57 -2.79 24.38
CA LYS A 3 -6.81 -2.78 23.13
C LYS A 3 -7.82 -2.74 21.97
N SER A 4 -8.10 -1.54 21.45
CA SER A 4 -8.86 -1.37 20.22
C SER A 4 -8.13 -2.12 19.11
N LYS A 5 -8.65 -3.28 18.69
CA LYS A 5 -8.21 -3.94 17.46
C LYS A 5 -8.58 -2.99 16.32
N THR A 6 -7.63 -2.19 15.85
CA THR A 6 -7.78 -1.44 14.61
C THR A 6 -7.83 -2.46 13.48
N SER A 7 -9.04 -2.90 13.13
CA SER A 7 -9.28 -3.69 11.93
C SER A 7 -8.84 -2.84 10.75
N PHE A 8 -7.89 -3.36 9.97
CA PHE A 8 -7.53 -2.73 8.71
C PHE A 8 -8.76 -2.71 7.80
N THR A 9 -9.17 -1.52 7.37
CA THR A 9 -10.20 -1.34 6.36
C THR A 9 -9.51 -1.01 5.05
N PRO A 10 -9.62 -1.86 4.01
CA PRO A 10 -9.14 -1.55 2.67
C PRO A 10 -9.72 -0.22 2.18
N PRO A 11 -8.92 0.65 1.52
CA PRO A 11 -9.46 1.84 0.88
C PRO A 11 -10.33 1.48 -0.31
N ASP A 12 -11.20 2.41 -0.71
CA ASP A 12 -11.84 2.40 -2.02
C ASP A 12 -10.87 2.93 -3.11
N LEU A 13 -11.17 2.62 -4.37
CA LEU A 13 -10.34 3.05 -5.52
C LEU A 13 -10.25 4.57 -5.64
N THR A 14 -11.30 5.31 -5.29
CA THR A 14 -11.32 6.78 -5.37
C THR A 14 -10.31 7.39 -4.39
N SER A 15 -10.29 6.89 -3.15
CA SER A 15 -9.34 7.27 -2.10
C SER A 15 -7.89 7.03 -2.55
N VAL A 16 -7.62 5.88 -3.17
CA VAL A 16 -6.30 5.57 -3.73
C VAL A 16 -5.97 6.52 -4.90
N THR A 17 -6.92 6.77 -5.79
CA THR A 17 -6.74 7.66 -6.95
C THR A 17 -6.41 9.09 -6.54
N VAL A 18 -7.14 9.64 -5.56
CA VAL A 18 -6.86 10.97 -5.00
C VAL A 18 -5.46 11.02 -4.40
N TYR A 19 -5.06 9.99 -3.65
CA TYR A 19 -3.73 9.94 -3.05
C TYR A 19 -2.60 9.93 -4.10
N PHE A 20 -2.72 9.11 -5.14
CA PHE A 20 -1.73 9.08 -6.23
C PHE A 20 -1.72 10.38 -7.03
N THR A 21 -2.87 11.01 -7.23
CA THR A 21 -2.96 12.32 -7.90
C THR A 21 -2.24 13.41 -7.10
N ILE A 22 -2.36 13.42 -5.76
CA ILE A 22 -1.61 14.34 -4.88
C ILE A 22 -0.10 14.11 -4.99
N LEU A 23 0.34 12.87 -5.22
CA LEU A 23 1.74 12.53 -5.48
C LEU A 23 2.20 12.88 -6.92
N GLY A 24 1.34 13.50 -7.73
CA GLY A 24 1.65 13.88 -9.12
C GLY A 24 1.59 12.71 -10.11
N LEU A 25 0.99 11.58 -9.73
CA LEU A 25 0.89 10.39 -10.57
C LEU A 25 -0.45 10.33 -11.31
N ARG A 26 -0.42 9.71 -12.49
CA ARG A 26 -1.62 9.46 -13.30
C ARG A 26 -2.54 8.41 -12.63
N PRO A 27 -3.88 8.51 -12.79
CA PRO A 27 -4.84 7.57 -12.21
C PRO A 27 -4.57 6.09 -12.52
N MET A 28 -4.03 5.77 -13.70
CA MET A 28 -3.67 4.40 -14.09
C MET A 28 -2.75 3.69 -13.09
N TYR A 29 -1.86 4.43 -12.40
CA TYR A 29 -0.95 3.86 -11.40
C TYR A 29 -1.68 3.51 -10.09
N ALA A 30 -2.69 4.30 -9.73
CA ALA A 30 -3.56 4.02 -8.59
C ALA A 30 -4.42 2.78 -8.85
N GLU A 31 -4.95 2.64 -10.06
CA GLU A 31 -5.71 1.46 -10.47
C GLU A 31 -4.86 0.19 -10.43
N ALA A 32 -3.63 0.22 -10.99
CA ALA A 32 -2.71 -0.90 -10.93
C ALA A 32 -2.37 -1.30 -9.48
N PHE A 33 -2.09 -0.33 -8.61
CA PHE A 33 -1.86 -0.58 -7.18
C PHE A 33 -3.08 -1.21 -6.49
N TYR A 34 -4.27 -0.65 -6.74
CA TYR A 34 -5.51 -1.11 -6.13
C TYR A 34 -5.85 -2.55 -6.54
N LEU A 35 -5.78 -2.86 -7.84
CA LEU A 35 -6.05 -4.20 -8.36
C LEU A 35 -5.05 -5.23 -7.83
N TYR A 36 -3.76 -4.88 -7.77
CA TYR A 36 -2.73 -5.74 -7.22
C TYR A 36 -3.04 -6.12 -5.76
N TYR A 37 -3.25 -5.13 -4.87
CA TYR A 37 -3.49 -5.44 -3.46
C TYR A 37 -4.89 -6.00 -3.19
N THR A 38 -5.90 -5.68 -4.00
CA THR A 38 -7.23 -6.28 -3.90
C THR A 38 -7.19 -7.77 -4.22
N SER A 39 -6.50 -8.19 -5.29
CA SER A 39 -6.34 -9.62 -5.62
C SER A 39 -5.52 -10.40 -4.57
N HIS A 40 -4.64 -9.72 -3.84
CA HIS A 40 -3.84 -10.29 -2.75
C HIS A 40 -4.49 -10.14 -1.37
N ASN A 41 -5.79 -9.84 -1.31
CA ASN A 41 -6.55 -9.65 -0.05
C ASN A 41 -5.90 -8.65 0.91
N TRP A 42 -5.21 -7.64 0.39
CA TRP A 42 -4.47 -6.64 1.16
C TRP A 42 -3.49 -7.26 2.17
N MET A 43 -2.78 -8.30 1.73
CA MET A 43 -1.69 -8.94 2.47
C MET A 43 -0.34 -8.54 1.88
N LEU A 44 0.66 -8.42 2.76
CA LEU A 44 2.06 -8.31 2.39
C LEU A 44 2.61 -9.70 2.01
N GLU A 45 3.78 -9.74 1.36
CA GLU A 45 4.41 -11.01 0.92
C GLU A 45 4.68 -12.01 2.07
N ASN A 46 4.87 -11.52 3.29
CA ASN A 46 5.04 -12.35 4.49
C ASN A 46 3.71 -12.82 5.10
N LYS A 47 2.59 -12.71 4.35
CA LYS A 47 1.23 -13.01 4.80
C LYS A 47 0.74 -12.13 5.96
N ALA A 48 1.44 -11.04 6.27
CA ALA A 48 0.97 -10.08 7.26
C ALA A 48 -0.11 -9.17 6.63
N PRO A 49 -1.18 -8.84 7.35
CA PRO A 49 -2.17 -7.89 6.86
C PRO A 49 -1.55 -6.50 6.73
N VAL A 50 -1.93 -5.78 5.68
CA VAL A 50 -1.56 -4.36 5.53
C VAL A 50 -2.16 -3.58 6.71
N LYS A 51 -1.37 -2.69 7.31
CA LYS A 51 -1.84 -1.80 8.39
C LYS A 51 -2.16 -0.39 7.90
N ASN A 52 -1.40 0.09 6.93
CA ASN A 52 -1.54 1.42 6.36
C ASN A 52 -1.25 1.38 4.86
N TRP A 53 -2.30 1.48 4.07
CA TRP A 53 -2.21 1.41 2.61
C TRP A 53 -1.50 2.63 2.01
N LYS A 54 -1.49 3.80 2.67
CA LYS A 54 -0.79 4.99 2.17
C LYS A 54 0.72 4.82 2.21
N VAL A 55 1.25 4.24 3.29
CA VAL A 55 2.68 3.90 3.41
C VAL A 55 3.05 2.86 2.35
N LEU A 56 2.18 1.87 2.15
CA LEU A 56 2.37 0.85 1.12
C LEU A 56 2.38 1.46 -0.29
N ALA A 57 1.45 2.36 -0.59
CA ALA A 57 1.37 3.11 -1.84
C ALA A 57 2.61 3.99 -2.07
N TYR A 58 3.08 4.70 -1.04
CA TYR A 58 4.30 5.48 -1.14
C TYR A 58 5.52 4.61 -1.45
N ASN A 59 5.67 3.47 -0.76
CA ASN A 59 6.75 2.51 -1.02
C ASN A 59 6.65 1.89 -2.42
N TRP A 60 5.44 1.59 -2.89
CA TRP A 60 5.17 1.12 -4.25
C TRP A 60 5.67 2.12 -5.29
N VAL A 61 5.32 3.40 -5.13
CA VAL A 61 5.79 4.48 -6.01
C VAL A 61 7.31 4.63 -5.95
N ALA A 62 7.88 4.65 -4.75
CA ALA A 62 9.32 4.78 -4.54
C ALA A 62 10.13 3.61 -5.15
N SER A 63 9.50 2.42 -5.28
CA SER A 63 10.14 1.25 -5.90
C SER A 63 10.35 1.39 -7.40
N PHE A 64 9.56 2.21 -8.11
CA PHE A 64 9.76 2.45 -9.55
C PHE A 64 10.97 3.33 -9.82
N SER A 65 11.24 4.30 -8.94
CA SER A 65 12.39 5.22 -9.07
C SER A 65 13.72 4.58 -8.69
N LYS A 66 13.68 3.48 -7.91
CA LYS A 66 14.86 2.75 -7.44
C LYS A 66 14.82 1.34 -8.01
N GLY A 67 15.28 1.16 -9.25
CA GLY A 67 15.37 -0.18 -9.84
C GLY A 67 16.15 -1.14 -8.93
N LYS A 68 15.42 -2.11 -8.31
CA LYS A 68 15.85 -3.32 -7.54
C LYS A 68 15.55 -3.32 -6.02
N PRO A 69 15.31 -4.52 -5.43
CA PRO A 69 14.20 -4.81 -4.53
C PRO A 69 14.46 -4.41 -3.08
N LEU A 70 13.41 -4.01 -2.37
CA LEU A 70 13.48 -3.77 -0.93
C LEU A 70 13.74 -5.09 -0.21
N ASN A 71 15.00 -5.26 0.21
CA ASN A 71 15.45 -6.33 1.09
C ASN A 71 14.64 -6.26 2.41
N LYS A 72 14.04 -7.40 2.79
CA LYS A 72 13.01 -7.59 3.83
C LYS A 72 13.41 -7.27 5.28
N LYS A 73 14.51 -6.55 5.53
CA LYS A 73 15.10 -6.41 6.88
C LYS A 73 14.88 -5.08 7.61
N SER A 74 14.17 -4.10 7.05
CA SER A 74 14.10 -2.76 7.67
C SER A 74 12.73 -2.30 8.17
N ILE A 75 11.79 -3.22 8.41
CA ILE A 75 10.56 -2.88 9.15
C ILE A 75 10.57 -3.66 10.46
N HIS A 76 11.39 -3.20 11.41
CA HIS A 76 11.16 -3.51 12.81
C HIS A 76 10.14 -2.53 13.36
N CYS A 77 9.17 -3.14 14.04
CA CYS A 77 8.00 -2.66 14.77
C CYS A 77 7.94 -1.17 15.15
#